data_AF-A0A957VRQ9-F1
#
_entry.id   AF-A0A957VRQ9-F1
#
_cell.length_a   1.000
_cell.length_b   1.000
_cell.length_c   1.000
_cell.angle_alpha   90.00
_cell.angle_beta   90.00
_cell.angle_gamma   90.00
#
_symmetry.space_group_name_H-M   'P 1'
#
loop_
_entity.id
_entity.type
_entity.pdbx_description
1 polymer ?
#
loop_
_entity_poly.entity_id
_entity_poly.type
_entity_poly.pdbx_seq_one_letter_code
_entity_poly.pdbx_strand_id
1 'polypeptide(L)'
;LAQYVERGIMTAQQRDSLIAAVRAHRNILVIGGTGSGKTTLVNAIINEMVLQDPTERVFIIEDTGEIQCAAENYVQYHTSIDVTMTALLKTTLRMRPDRILVGEVRGPEALDLLMAWNTGHEGGAATLHANNAKAGLDRLAMLISMHPDSPKPIEPLIGEAVHVVVHIARTPDGSRRIQEILEVSGYANGQYATKTL
;
A
#
# COMPACT_ATOMS: atom_id res chain seq x y z
N LEU A 1 15.36 1.45 1.16
CA LEU A 1 15.04 2.69 1.92
C LEU A 1 16.24 3.59 2.27
N ALA A 2 17.46 3.07 2.50
CA ALA A 2 18.63 3.88 2.88
C ALA A 2 18.92 5.07 1.94
N GLN A 3 18.84 4.86 0.62
CA GLN A 3 19.03 5.94 -0.38
C GLN A 3 18.03 7.10 -0.24
N TYR A 4 16.83 6.87 0.30
CA TYR A 4 15.87 7.95 0.56
C TYR A 4 16.34 8.84 1.72
N VAL A 5 17.04 8.27 2.71
CA VAL A 5 17.65 9.03 3.81
C VAL A 5 18.85 9.84 3.30
N GLU A 6 19.73 9.21 2.53
CA GLU A 6 20.90 9.87 1.93
C GLU A 6 20.52 11.06 1.05
N ARG A 7 19.41 10.94 0.30
CA ARG A 7 18.88 12.01 -0.57
C ARG A 7 18.02 13.03 0.18
N GLY A 8 17.87 12.89 1.50
CA GLY A 8 17.03 13.75 2.33
C GLY A 8 15.54 13.67 1.98
N ILE A 9 15.08 12.62 1.28
CA ILE A 9 13.66 12.41 0.96
C ILE A 9 12.90 11.97 2.22
N MET A 10 13.54 11.21 3.09
CA MET A 10 12.98 10.76 4.36
C MET A 10 13.99 10.91 5.50
N THR A 11 13.52 11.01 6.74
CA THR A 11 14.39 11.00 7.91
C THR A 11 14.81 9.57 8.28
N ALA A 12 15.86 9.41 9.10
CA ALA A 12 16.24 8.11 9.63
C ALA A 12 15.12 7.48 10.48
N GLN A 13 14.42 8.27 11.28
CA GLN A 13 13.26 7.82 12.06
C GLN A 13 12.14 7.28 11.16
N GLN A 14 11.79 8.02 10.10
CA GLN A 14 10.78 7.57 9.12
C GLN A 14 11.18 6.26 8.45
N ARG A 15 12.47 6.10 8.10
CA ARG A 15 13.01 4.84 7.58
C ARG A 15 12.81 3.71 8.59
N ASP A 16 13.19 3.93 9.84
CA ASP A 16 13.16 2.90 10.88
C ASP A 16 11.73 2.45 11.19
N SER A 17 10.77 3.39 11.19
CA SER A 17 9.34 3.10 11.29
C SER A 17 8.84 2.21 10.15
N LEU A 18 9.29 2.44 8.91
CA LEU A 18 8.91 1.60 7.77
C LEU A 18 9.55 0.21 7.81
N ILE A 19 10.82 0.12 8.23
CA ILE A 19 11.48 -1.18 8.43
C ILE A 19 10.74 -1.98 9.50
N ALA A 20 10.35 -1.33 10.61
CA ALA A 20 9.56 -1.96 11.66
C ALA A 20 8.19 -2.44 11.14
N ALA A 21 7.51 -1.63 10.33
CA ALA A 21 6.24 -1.99 9.70
C ALA A 21 6.38 -3.21 8.78
N VAL A 22 7.43 -3.24 7.93
CA VAL A 22 7.72 -4.37 7.04
C VAL A 22 7.96 -5.66 7.84
N ARG A 23 8.80 -5.60 8.88
CA ARG A 23 9.10 -6.74 9.76
C ARG A 23 7.88 -7.28 10.49
N ALA A 24 6.96 -6.39 10.86
CA ALA A 24 5.73 -6.76 11.55
C ALA A 24 4.58 -7.11 10.58
N HIS A 25 4.87 -7.33 9.29
CA HIS A 25 3.88 -7.63 8.24
C HIS A 25 2.69 -6.65 8.25
N ARG A 26 2.97 -5.37 8.49
CA ARG A 26 1.94 -4.33 8.42
C ARG A 26 1.63 -4.01 6.97
N ASN A 27 0.35 -3.85 6.66
CA ASN A 27 -0.09 -3.37 5.34
C ASN A 27 0.18 -1.88 5.18
N ILE A 28 0.86 -1.51 4.08
CA ILE A 28 1.35 -0.15 3.84
C ILE A 28 0.64 0.49 2.65
N LEU A 29 -0.11 1.56 2.89
CA LEU A 29 -0.73 2.37 1.84
C LEU A 29 0.15 3.58 1.51
N VAL A 30 0.75 3.60 0.33
CA VAL A 30 1.58 4.71 -0.14
C VAL A 30 0.72 5.70 -0.94
N ILE A 31 0.65 6.94 -0.47
CA ILE A 31 -0.18 7.97 -1.10
C ILE A 31 0.62 9.18 -1.60
N GLY A 32 0.08 9.85 -2.61
CA GLY A 32 0.65 11.08 -3.17
C GLY A 32 0.07 11.46 -4.53
N GLY A 33 0.41 12.66 -5.01
CA GLY A 33 0.01 13.15 -6.34
C GLY A 33 0.71 12.42 -7.51
N THR A 34 0.29 12.72 -8.74
CA THR A 34 0.94 12.21 -9.96
C THR A 34 2.41 12.62 -10.02
N GLY A 35 3.28 11.65 -10.36
CA GLY A 35 4.73 11.89 -10.44
C GLY A 35 5.43 12.18 -9.10
N SER A 36 4.76 11.99 -7.95
CA SER A 36 5.35 12.15 -6.61
C SER A 36 6.42 11.09 -6.28
N GLY A 37 6.37 9.94 -6.96
CA GLY A 37 7.30 8.83 -6.74
C GLY A 37 6.74 7.68 -5.89
N LYS A 38 5.41 7.52 -5.80
CA LYS A 38 4.75 6.41 -5.07
C LYS A 38 5.32 5.04 -5.46
N THR A 39 5.32 4.71 -6.75
CA THR A 39 5.79 3.40 -7.22
C THR A 39 7.27 3.17 -6.92
N THR A 40 8.10 4.22 -7.04
CA THR A 40 9.51 4.15 -6.65
C THR A 40 9.69 3.89 -5.16
N LEU A 41 8.85 4.49 -4.31
CA LEU A 41 8.88 4.24 -2.88
C LEU A 41 8.40 2.82 -2.57
N VAL A 42 7.36 2.33 -3.25
CA VAL A 42 6.91 0.94 -3.14
C VAL A 42 8.03 -0.03 -3.54
N ASN A 43 8.77 0.19 -4.62
CA ASN A 43 9.94 -0.63 -4.96
C ASN A 43 10.98 -0.67 -3.83
N ALA A 44 11.21 0.46 -3.16
CA ALA A 44 12.13 0.53 -2.02
C ALA A 44 11.60 -0.22 -0.77
N ILE A 45 10.28 -0.28 -0.58
CA ILE A 45 9.62 -1.04 0.48
C ILE A 45 9.65 -2.54 0.15
N ILE A 46 9.36 -2.92 -1.09
CA ILE A 46 9.43 -4.31 -1.57
C ILE A 46 10.84 -4.85 -1.39
N ASN A 47 11.87 -4.08 -1.75
CA ASN A 47 13.25 -4.47 -1.51
C ASN A 47 13.51 -4.71 -0.02
N GLU A 48 12.93 -3.92 0.88
CA GLU A 48 13.03 -4.17 2.32
C GLU A 48 12.31 -5.46 2.71
N MET A 49 11.12 -5.74 2.18
CA MET A 49 10.39 -7.00 2.42
C MET A 49 11.26 -8.22 2.07
N VAL A 50 11.85 -8.22 0.87
CA VAL A 50 12.73 -9.30 0.38
C VAL A 50 13.99 -9.46 1.22
N LEU A 51 14.57 -8.36 1.71
CA LEU A 51 15.75 -8.43 2.59
C LEU A 51 15.41 -8.98 3.97
N GLN A 52 14.20 -8.75 4.47
CA GLN A 52 13.77 -9.26 5.78
C GLN A 52 13.40 -10.74 5.71
N ASP A 53 12.71 -11.18 4.66
CA ASP A 53 12.42 -12.59 4.42
C ASP A 53 12.47 -12.93 2.91
N PRO A 54 13.58 -13.51 2.42
CA PRO A 54 13.73 -13.84 1.01
C PRO A 54 12.89 -15.05 0.56
N THR A 55 12.27 -15.77 1.50
CA THR A 55 11.48 -16.99 1.20
C THR A 55 10.02 -16.70 0.88
N GLU A 56 9.55 -15.48 1.21
CA GLU A 56 8.18 -15.06 0.99
C GLU A 56 7.80 -15.05 -0.49
N ARG A 57 6.58 -15.50 -0.75
CA ARG A 57 5.95 -15.44 -2.05
C ARG A 57 5.23 -14.11 -2.26
N VAL A 58 5.77 -13.29 -3.16
CA VAL A 58 5.26 -11.95 -3.43
C VAL A 58 4.36 -11.94 -4.68
N PHE A 59 3.12 -11.46 -4.54
CA PHE A 59 2.23 -11.22 -5.68
C PHE A 59 2.11 -9.74 -5.95
N ILE A 60 2.31 -9.36 -7.21
CA ILE A 60 2.24 -7.98 -7.69
C ILE A 60 1.18 -7.90 -8.77
N ILE A 61 0.29 -6.93 -8.67
CA ILE A 61 -0.81 -6.73 -9.61
C ILE A 61 -0.83 -5.28 -10.05
N GLU A 62 -0.69 -5.02 -11.35
CA GLU A 62 -0.53 -3.67 -11.91
C GLU A 62 -1.21 -3.49 -13.26
N ASP A 63 -1.38 -2.23 -13.68
CA ASP A 63 -1.80 -1.92 -15.05
C ASP A 63 -0.60 -1.81 -16.01
N THR A 64 0.51 -1.18 -15.58
CA THR A 64 1.60 -0.74 -16.47
C THR A 64 2.98 -1.36 -16.20
N GLY A 65 3.11 -2.25 -15.19
CA GLY A 65 4.34 -2.99 -14.90
C GLY A 65 5.51 -2.13 -14.39
N GLU A 66 5.23 -1.15 -13.53
CA GLU A 66 6.23 -0.23 -12.99
C GLU A 66 6.97 -0.81 -11.77
N ILE A 67 6.35 -1.73 -11.03
CA ILE A 67 6.97 -2.35 -9.87
C ILE A 67 8.10 -3.28 -10.31
N GLN A 68 9.22 -3.16 -9.61
CA GLN A 68 10.39 -4.01 -9.76
C GLN A 68 10.55 -4.83 -8.48
N CYS A 69 10.65 -6.15 -8.59
CA CYS A 69 10.76 -7.06 -7.46
C CYS A 69 12.01 -7.92 -7.60
N ALA A 70 12.81 -7.96 -6.55
CA ALA A 70 14.01 -8.78 -6.47
C ALA A 70 13.79 -10.11 -5.71
N ALA A 71 12.56 -10.40 -5.29
CA ALA A 71 12.24 -11.66 -4.63
C ALA A 71 12.56 -12.83 -5.56
N GLU A 72 13.01 -13.96 -5.03
CA GLU A 72 13.18 -15.17 -5.85
C GLU A 72 11.83 -15.77 -6.24
N ASN A 73 10.84 -15.68 -5.34
CA ASN A 73 9.51 -16.26 -5.50
C ASN A 73 8.46 -15.16 -5.67
N TYR A 74 8.37 -14.55 -6.86
CA TYR A 74 7.31 -13.60 -7.16
C TYR A 74 6.48 -13.98 -8.38
N VAL A 75 5.24 -13.49 -8.39
CA VAL A 75 4.34 -13.55 -9.53
C VAL A 75 3.85 -12.13 -9.79
N GLN A 76 3.99 -11.68 -11.04
CA GLN A 76 3.51 -10.37 -11.46
C GLN A 76 2.40 -10.53 -12.50
N TYR A 77 1.23 -10.01 -12.17
CA TYR A 77 0.07 -9.98 -13.05
C TYR A 77 -0.18 -8.57 -13.56
N HIS A 78 -0.63 -8.50 -14.81
CA HIS A 78 -1.02 -7.26 -15.45
C HIS A 78 -2.49 -7.32 -15.82
N THR A 79 -3.20 -6.22 -15.61
CA THR A 79 -4.56 -6.07 -16.13
C THR A 79 -4.51 -6.01 -17.66
N SER A 80 -5.65 -6.30 -18.27
CA SER A 80 -5.86 -6.12 -19.70
C SER A 80 -7.29 -5.64 -19.94
N ILE A 81 -7.65 -5.42 -21.20
CA ILE A 81 -9.02 -5.09 -21.59
C ILE A 81 -10.01 -6.17 -21.12
N ASP A 82 -9.58 -7.44 -21.08
CA ASP A 82 -10.42 -8.59 -20.74
C ASP A 82 -10.27 -9.05 -19.28
N VAL A 83 -9.21 -8.62 -18.59
CA VAL A 83 -8.88 -9.10 -17.23
C VAL A 83 -8.71 -7.93 -16.29
N THR A 84 -9.65 -7.79 -15.35
CA THR A 84 -9.68 -6.70 -14.38
C THR A 84 -8.78 -6.96 -13.17
N MET A 85 -8.39 -5.90 -12.46
CA MET A 85 -7.64 -5.99 -11.20
C MET A 85 -8.38 -6.88 -10.17
N THR A 86 -9.70 -6.73 -10.04
CA THR A 86 -10.55 -7.59 -9.20
C THR A 86 -10.41 -9.07 -9.56
N ALA A 87 -10.38 -9.43 -10.84
CA ALA A 87 -10.22 -10.82 -11.27
C ALA A 87 -8.84 -11.38 -10.88
N LEU A 88 -7.79 -10.57 -11.02
CA LEU A 88 -6.43 -10.94 -10.63
C LEU A 88 -6.26 -11.09 -9.11
N LEU A 89 -6.84 -10.17 -8.32
CA LEU A 89 -6.85 -10.25 -6.86
C LEU A 89 -7.55 -11.53 -6.37
N LYS A 90 -8.74 -11.83 -6.90
CA LYS A 90 -9.47 -13.06 -6.56
C LYS A 90 -8.72 -14.33 -6.92
N THR A 91 -7.97 -14.32 -8.04
CA THR A 91 -7.15 -15.45 -8.47
C THR A 91 -5.98 -15.66 -7.53
N THR A 92 -5.32 -14.57 -7.13
CA THR A 92 -4.17 -14.56 -6.22
C THR A 92 -4.45 -15.24 -4.87
N LEU A 93 -5.66 -15.08 -4.31
CA LEU A 93 -6.03 -15.69 -3.02
C LEU A 93 -5.94 -17.22 -2.98
N ARG A 94 -5.96 -17.91 -4.13
CA ARG A 94 -5.85 -19.38 -4.20
C ARG A 94 -4.40 -19.85 -4.37
N MET A 95 -3.46 -18.93 -4.52
CA MET A 95 -2.08 -19.21 -4.89
C MET A 95 -1.12 -19.18 -3.70
N ARG A 96 -1.66 -19.06 -2.47
CA ARG A 96 -0.91 -18.95 -1.21
C ARG A 96 0.15 -17.83 -1.28
N PRO A 97 -0.28 -16.56 -1.46
CA PRO A 97 0.63 -15.43 -1.40
C PRO A 97 1.03 -15.17 0.06
N ASP A 98 2.29 -14.82 0.31
CA ASP A 98 2.72 -14.29 1.60
C ASP A 98 2.56 -12.77 1.64
N ARG A 99 2.71 -12.10 0.48
CA ARG A 99 2.45 -10.66 0.32
C ARG A 99 1.66 -10.38 -0.95
N ILE A 100 0.67 -9.49 -0.84
CA ILE A 100 -0.11 -9.00 -1.99
C ILE A 100 0.13 -7.50 -2.17
N LEU A 101 0.61 -7.14 -3.35
CA LEU A 101 0.98 -5.79 -3.74
C LEU A 101 0.12 -5.32 -4.92
N VAL A 102 -0.40 -4.11 -4.84
CA VAL A 102 -1.17 -3.49 -5.93
C VAL A 102 -0.52 -2.19 -6.35
N GLY A 103 -0.11 -2.11 -7.62
CA GLY A 103 0.60 -0.94 -8.15
C GLY A 103 -0.14 0.35 -7.89
N GLU A 104 -1.43 0.39 -8.23
CA GLU A 104 -2.29 1.53 -7.92
C GLU A 104 -3.75 1.11 -7.82
N VAL A 105 -4.42 1.57 -6.76
CA VAL A 105 -5.86 1.38 -6.56
C VAL A 105 -6.59 2.63 -7.05
N ARG A 106 -7.52 2.45 -7.99
CA ARG A 106 -8.23 3.52 -8.71
C ARG A 106 -9.74 3.38 -8.64
N GLY A 107 -10.24 2.22 -8.27
CA GLY A 107 -11.63 1.82 -8.45
C GLY A 107 -12.14 0.84 -7.38
N PRO A 108 -13.21 0.08 -7.71
CA PRO A 108 -13.86 -0.84 -6.78
C PRO A 108 -12.98 -2.01 -6.32
N GLU A 109 -11.89 -2.30 -7.03
CA GLU A 109 -10.88 -3.31 -6.64
C GLU A 109 -10.25 -3.04 -5.26
N ALA A 110 -10.40 -1.81 -4.76
CA ALA A 110 -10.05 -1.44 -3.40
C ALA A 110 -10.65 -2.37 -2.35
N LEU A 111 -11.90 -2.83 -2.54
CA LEU A 111 -12.53 -3.77 -1.61
C LEU A 111 -11.87 -5.14 -1.68
N ASP A 112 -11.60 -5.64 -2.89
CA ASP A 112 -10.96 -6.94 -3.08
C ASP A 112 -9.57 -6.97 -2.42
N LEU A 113 -8.79 -5.90 -2.57
CA LEU A 113 -7.50 -5.73 -1.89
C LEU A 113 -7.67 -5.71 -0.37
N LEU A 114 -8.61 -4.91 0.14
CA LEU A 114 -8.85 -4.80 1.58
C LEU A 114 -9.23 -6.15 2.19
N MET A 115 -10.09 -6.90 1.50
CA MET A 115 -10.50 -8.25 1.91
C MET A 115 -9.33 -9.23 1.85
N ALA A 116 -8.45 -9.13 0.86
CA ALA A 116 -7.24 -9.95 0.80
C ALA A 116 -6.35 -9.73 2.04
N TRP A 117 -6.11 -8.46 2.38
CA TRP A 117 -5.36 -8.07 3.58
C TRP A 117 -6.01 -8.53 4.89
N ASN A 118 -7.35 -8.50 4.98
CA ASN A 118 -8.08 -8.96 6.18
C ASN A 118 -8.20 -10.50 6.29
N THR A 119 -7.96 -11.25 5.22
CA THR A 119 -8.17 -12.71 5.19
C THR A 119 -6.87 -13.51 5.27
N GLY A 120 -5.89 -13.00 6.02
CA GLY A 120 -4.64 -13.71 6.31
C GLY A 120 -3.54 -13.53 5.26
N HIS A 121 -3.65 -12.53 4.39
CA HIS A 121 -2.61 -12.15 3.43
C HIS A 121 -2.11 -10.73 3.69
N GLU A 122 -1.71 -10.47 4.94
CA GLU A 122 -1.18 -9.20 5.41
C GLU A 122 0.26 -8.94 4.92
N GLY A 123 0.87 -7.84 5.35
CA GLY A 123 2.22 -7.44 4.93
C GLY A 123 2.31 -6.92 3.49
N GLY A 124 1.19 -6.59 2.87
CA GLY A 124 1.14 -6.03 1.53
C GLY A 124 1.41 -4.53 1.45
N ALA A 125 1.43 -4.00 0.24
CA ALA A 125 1.51 -2.57 -0.02
C ALA A 125 0.73 -2.20 -1.27
N ALA A 126 0.14 -1.01 -1.26
CA ALA A 126 -0.54 -0.48 -2.43
C ALA A 126 -0.33 1.01 -2.57
N THR A 127 -0.49 1.53 -3.80
CA THR A 127 -0.51 2.99 -3.99
C THR A 127 -1.90 3.55 -4.26
N LEU A 128 -2.12 4.78 -3.82
CA LEU A 128 -3.38 5.50 -4.03
C LEU A 128 -3.12 7.00 -4.18
N HIS A 129 -3.90 7.67 -5.03
CA HIS A 129 -3.82 9.12 -5.17
C HIS A 129 -4.57 9.85 -4.05
N ALA A 130 -3.83 10.61 -3.24
CA ALA A 130 -4.37 11.51 -2.24
C ALA A 130 -3.36 12.62 -1.88
N ASN A 131 -3.85 13.68 -1.23
CA ASN A 131 -3.07 14.88 -0.91
C ASN A 131 -2.54 14.92 0.54
N ASN A 132 -2.95 13.98 1.39
CA ASN A 132 -2.45 13.76 2.75
C ASN A 132 -2.92 12.38 3.25
N ALA A 133 -2.35 11.89 4.35
CA ALA A 133 -2.60 10.52 4.82
C ALA A 133 -4.08 10.28 5.17
N LYS A 134 -4.72 11.21 5.89
CA LYS A 134 -6.14 11.11 6.24
C LYS A 134 -7.03 11.07 4.98
N ALA A 135 -6.79 11.96 4.03
CA ALA A 135 -7.51 11.95 2.74
C ALA A 135 -7.27 10.66 1.95
N GLY A 136 -6.14 9.98 2.17
CA GLY A 136 -5.88 8.65 1.63
C GLY A 136 -6.87 7.60 2.14
N LEU A 137 -7.15 7.59 3.44
CA LEU A 137 -8.13 6.69 4.05
C LEU A 137 -9.56 7.02 3.59
N ASP A 138 -9.92 8.30 3.57
CA ASP A 138 -11.24 8.75 3.09
C ASP A 138 -11.44 8.38 1.61
N ARG A 139 -10.39 8.56 0.78
CA ARG A 139 -10.42 8.17 -0.63
C ARG A 139 -10.53 6.66 -0.80
N LEU A 140 -9.83 5.87 0.02
CA LEU A 140 -9.95 4.41 -0.01
C LEU A 140 -11.39 3.97 0.30
N ALA A 141 -12.02 4.53 1.34
CA ALA A 141 -13.41 4.26 1.67
C ALA A 141 -14.35 4.62 0.52
N MET A 142 -14.13 5.77 -0.13
CA MET A 142 -14.88 6.18 -1.29
C MET A 142 -14.71 5.20 -2.47
N LEU A 143 -13.50 4.73 -2.73
CA LEU A 143 -13.23 3.76 -3.79
C LEU A 143 -13.94 2.42 -3.53
N ILE A 144 -13.88 1.93 -2.28
CA ILE A 144 -14.59 0.73 -1.84
C ILE A 144 -16.10 0.88 -2.00
N SER A 145 -16.66 2.07 -1.76
CA SER A 145 -18.10 2.32 -1.89
C SER A 145 -18.64 2.13 -3.32
N MET A 146 -17.76 2.12 -4.33
CA MET A 146 -18.12 1.86 -5.73
C MET A 146 -18.26 0.37 -6.03
N HIS A 147 -17.77 -0.51 -5.15
CA HIS A 147 -17.93 -1.95 -5.30
C HIS A 147 -19.39 -2.35 -4.96
N PRO A 148 -20.07 -3.19 -5.76
CA PRO A 148 -21.47 -3.60 -5.50
C PRO A 148 -21.67 -4.24 -4.13
N ASP A 149 -20.71 -5.06 -3.69
CA ASP A 149 -20.74 -5.78 -2.42
C ASP A 149 -20.14 -4.98 -1.25
N SER A 150 -20.00 -3.65 -1.38
CA SER A 150 -19.39 -2.81 -0.36
C SER A 150 -20.20 -2.81 0.95
N PRO A 151 -19.63 -3.24 2.09
CA PRO A 151 -20.29 -3.14 3.37
C PRO A 151 -20.36 -1.68 3.82
N LYS A 152 -21.42 -1.32 4.56
CA LYS A 152 -21.61 0.02 5.12
C LYS A 152 -21.96 -0.10 6.62
N PRO A 153 -21.16 0.46 7.54
CA PRO A 153 -19.93 1.23 7.32
C PRO A 153 -18.72 0.36 6.93
N ILE A 154 -17.76 0.95 6.19
CA ILE A 154 -16.53 0.27 5.73
C ILE A 154 -15.30 0.66 6.57
N GLU A 155 -15.36 1.84 7.20
CA GLU A 155 -14.27 2.46 7.94
C GLU A 155 -13.68 1.58 9.05
N PRO A 156 -14.47 0.79 9.81
CA PRO A 156 -13.92 -0.19 10.74
C PRO A 156 -12.99 -1.21 10.08
N LEU A 157 -13.39 -1.76 8.93
CA LEU A 157 -12.57 -2.73 8.20
C LEU A 157 -11.30 -2.09 7.63
N ILE A 158 -11.36 -0.82 7.24
CA ILE A 158 -10.17 -0.06 6.81
C ILE A 158 -9.21 0.14 7.99
N GLY A 159 -9.74 0.51 9.16
CA GLY A 159 -8.95 0.72 10.36
C GLY A 159 -8.26 -0.54 10.87
N GLU A 160 -8.79 -1.72 10.57
CA GLU A 160 -8.19 -3.03 10.88
C GLU A 160 -7.16 -3.45 9.82
N ALA A 161 -7.45 -3.22 8.53
CA ALA A 161 -6.62 -3.74 7.44
C ALA A 161 -5.42 -2.84 7.12
N VAL A 162 -5.61 -1.51 7.12
CA VAL A 162 -4.58 -0.54 6.76
C VAL A 162 -3.85 -0.14 8.02
N HIS A 163 -2.56 -0.42 8.08
CA HIS A 163 -1.77 -0.24 9.30
C HIS A 163 -0.88 1.00 9.23
N VAL A 164 -0.33 1.30 8.05
CA VAL A 164 0.56 2.44 7.84
C VAL A 164 0.17 3.16 6.56
N VAL A 165 0.04 4.48 6.62
CA VAL A 165 -0.13 5.35 5.45
C VAL A 165 1.11 6.22 5.29
N VAL A 166 1.71 6.21 4.11
CA VAL A 166 2.94 6.97 3.81
C VAL A 166 2.65 8.01 2.75
N HIS A 167 2.73 9.29 3.10
CA HIS A 167 2.52 10.38 2.16
C HIS A 167 3.84 10.87 1.57
N ILE A 168 4.02 10.66 0.27
CA ILE A 168 5.13 11.24 -0.51
C ILE A 168 4.62 12.35 -1.42
N ALA A 169 5.27 13.51 -1.39
CA ALA A 169 4.92 14.66 -2.22
C ALA A 169 6.15 15.31 -2.85
N ARG A 170 5.93 16.05 -3.94
CA ARG A 170 6.92 17.03 -4.42
C ARG A 170 6.77 18.31 -3.60
N THR A 171 7.89 18.84 -3.15
CA THR A 171 7.97 20.13 -2.46
C THR A 171 8.08 21.27 -3.47
N PRO A 172 7.83 22.53 -3.05
CA PRO A 172 7.90 23.70 -3.94
C PRO A 172 9.28 23.89 -4.61
N ASP A 173 10.35 23.40 -4.00
CA ASP A 173 11.72 23.39 -4.54
C ASP A 173 11.95 22.30 -5.61
N GLY A 174 10.92 21.54 -5.97
CA GLY A 174 10.98 20.46 -6.96
C GLY A 174 11.52 19.13 -6.43
N SER A 175 12.00 19.08 -5.19
CA SER A 175 12.46 17.85 -4.55
C SER A 175 11.29 16.98 -4.09
N ARG A 176 11.56 15.73 -3.68
CA ARG A 176 10.56 14.82 -3.12
C ARG A 176 10.81 14.66 -1.63
N ARG A 177 9.74 14.60 -0.84
CA ARG A 177 9.81 14.38 0.61
C ARG A 177 8.66 13.50 1.09
N ILE A 178 8.95 12.66 2.09
CA ILE A 178 7.93 12.03 2.92
C ILE A 178 7.38 13.10 3.86
N GLN A 179 6.14 13.51 3.60
CA GLN A 179 5.46 14.56 4.37
C GLN A 179 4.95 14.03 5.71
N GLU A 180 4.49 12.77 5.71
CA GLU A 180 3.82 12.16 6.86
C GLU A 180 3.90 10.64 6.76
N ILE A 181 4.10 9.98 7.91
CA ILE A 181 3.83 8.56 8.09
C ILE A 181 2.81 8.44 9.21
N LEU A 182 1.67 7.83 8.90
CA LEU A 182 0.55 7.70 9.82
C LEU A 182 0.35 6.23 10.15
N GLU A 183 0.50 5.88 11.43
CA GLU A 183 0.04 4.60 11.97
C GLU A 183 -1.48 4.65 12.15
N VAL A 184 -2.16 3.55 11.82
CA VAL A 184 -3.59 3.35 11.98
C VAL A 184 -3.80 2.10 12.84
N SER A 185 -4.64 2.24 13.86
CA SER A 185 -4.84 1.20 14.90
C SER A 185 -6.31 0.79 15.07
N GLY A 186 -7.20 1.32 14.23
CA GLY A 186 -8.63 1.03 14.27
C GLY A 186 -9.49 2.23 13.90
N TYR A 187 -10.79 2.10 14.16
CA TYR A 187 -11.78 3.14 13.94
C TYR A 187 -12.77 3.18 15.10
N ALA A 188 -12.95 4.35 15.71
CA ALA A 188 -13.86 4.55 16.84
C ALA A 188 -14.45 5.96 16.82
N ASN A 189 -15.69 6.11 17.29
CA ASN A 189 -16.36 7.41 17.42
C ASN A 189 -16.39 8.23 16.11
N GLY A 190 -16.51 7.56 14.96
CA GLY A 190 -16.56 8.21 13.65
C GLY A 190 -15.20 8.63 13.08
N GLN A 191 -14.08 8.20 13.70
CA GLN A 191 -12.73 8.60 13.30
C GLN A 191 -11.75 7.41 13.34
N TYR A 192 -10.77 7.44 12.45
CA TYR A 192 -9.62 6.52 12.51
C TYR A 192 -8.75 6.86 13.73
N ALA A 193 -8.37 5.84 14.49
CA ALA A 193 -7.41 5.97 15.59
C ALA A 193 -5.99 5.97 15.01
N THR A 194 -5.37 7.16 14.93
CA THR A 194 -4.10 7.33 14.22
C THR A 194 -3.03 8.04 15.03
N LYS A 195 -1.77 7.81 14.65
CA LYS A 195 -0.59 8.42 15.27
C LYS A 195 0.49 8.69 14.21
N THR A 196 1.07 9.88 14.20
CA THR A 196 2.21 10.20 13.33
C THR A 196 3.49 9.53 13.86
N LEU A 197 4.26 8.91 12.96
CA LEU A 197 5.52 8.19 13.25
C LEU A 197 6.77 8.99 12.87
#